data_AF-A0A1N6MSX9-F1
#
_entry.id   AF-A0A1N6MSX9-F1
#
_cell.length_a   1.000
_cell.length_b   1.000
_cell.length_c   1.000
_cell.angle_alpha   90.00
_cell.angle_beta   90.00
_cell.angle_gamma   90.00
#
_symmetry.space_group_name_H-M   'P 1'
#
loop_
_entity.id
_entity.type
_entity.pdbx_description
1 polymer ?
#
loop_
_entity_poly.entity_id
_entity_poly.type
_entity_poly.pdbx_seq_one_letter_code
_entity_poly.pdbx_strand_id
1 'polypeptide(L)'
;MLLKNYSSGFKAVLQLLGLSESDVTKTVVTPSSPQNFLRPDDPQSLAPSHHSNVSSAAELLILSGIPPVEAPIAFPATVDVFAIGKLVIANGEILKISSSNSQPIVVAVDTLVLEQGGQLICDANVILNVQTYTQTQENTHE
;
A
#
# COMPACT_ATOMS: atom_id res chain seq x y z
N MET A 1 25.59 -4.42 5.72
CA MET A 1 24.16 -4.19 5.41
C MET A 1 23.42 -5.49 5.66
N LEU A 2 22.53 -5.55 6.66
CA LEU A 2 21.64 -6.70 6.82
C LEU A 2 20.69 -6.73 5.63
N LEU A 3 20.75 -7.79 4.82
CA LEU A 3 19.77 -8.06 3.78
C LEU A 3 18.39 -8.11 4.45
N LYS A 4 17.50 -7.23 4.04
CA LYS A 4 16.11 -7.26 4.46
C LYS A 4 15.44 -8.42 3.74
N ASN A 5 14.95 -9.38 4.50
CA ASN A 5 14.21 -10.51 3.94
C ASN A 5 12.74 -10.11 3.81
N TYR A 6 12.40 -9.35 2.77
CA TYR A 6 11.00 -9.19 2.36
C TYR A 6 10.43 -10.52 1.88
N SER A 7 9.12 -10.73 2.00
CA SER A 7 8.47 -11.95 1.50
C SER A 7 8.66 -12.12 -0.01
N SER A 8 8.63 -13.37 -0.49
CA SER A 8 8.74 -13.67 -1.92
C SER A 8 7.58 -13.08 -2.72
N GLY A 9 6.37 -13.04 -2.14
CA GLY A 9 5.21 -12.42 -2.77
C GLY A 9 5.37 -10.92 -2.93
N PHE A 10 5.89 -10.23 -1.92
CA PHE A 10 6.19 -8.79 -2.02
C PHE A 10 7.22 -8.51 -3.11
N LYS A 11 8.30 -9.31 -3.17
CA LYS A 11 9.34 -9.16 -4.20
C LYS A 11 8.79 -9.37 -5.62
N ALA A 12 7.86 -10.33 -5.80
CA ALA A 12 7.20 -10.54 -7.08
C ALA A 12 6.35 -9.33 -7.50
N VAL A 13 5.64 -8.72 -6.54
CA VAL A 13 4.86 -7.49 -6.78
C VAL A 13 5.77 -6.31 -7.16
N LEU A 14 6.89 -6.12 -6.46
CA LEU A 14 7.87 -5.07 -6.81
C LEU A 14 8.42 -5.27 -8.22
N GLN A 15 8.78 -6.50 -8.58
CA GLN A 15 9.28 -6.84 -9.91
C GLN A 15 8.24 -6.53 -10.99
N LEU A 16 6.97 -6.88 -10.76
CA LEU A 16 5.87 -6.57 -11.67
C LEU A 16 5.69 -5.06 -11.87
N LEU A 17 5.88 -4.27 -10.81
CA LEU A 17 5.79 -2.81 -10.83
C LEU A 17 7.09 -2.13 -11.28
N GLY A 18 8.10 -2.89 -11.68
CA GLY A 18 9.40 -2.34 -12.09
C GLY A 18 10.16 -1.62 -10.96
N LEU A 19 9.84 -1.90 -9.70
CA LEU A 19 10.46 -1.29 -8.53
C LEU A 19 11.58 -2.16 -7.97
N SER A 20 12.62 -1.50 -7.45
CA SER A 20 13.71 -2.13 -6.74
C SER A 20 13.44 -2.16 -5.23
N GLU A 21 14.12 -3.05 -4.49
CA GLU A 21 14.02 -3.06 -3.02
C GLU A 21 14.53 -1.76 -2.36
N SER A 22 15.35 -0.96 -3.06
CA SER A 22 15.78 0.36 -2.62
C SER A 22 14.68 1.42 -2.65
N ASP A 23 13.64 1.21 -3.45
CA ASP A 23 12.50 2.12 -3.58
C ASP A 23 11.48 1.94 -2.44
N VAL A 24 11.64 0.87 -1.65
CA VAL A 24 10.74 0.49 -0.56
C VAL A 24 10.97 1.36 0.66
N THR A 25 9.92 2.03 1.11
CA THR A 25 9.90 2.67 2.43
C THR A 25 9.87 1.60 3.50
N LYS A 26 10.95 1.51 4.27
CA LYS A 26 11.22 0.40 5.19
C LYS A 26 10.11 0.18 6.21
N THR A 27 9.66 1.26 6.84
CA THR A 27 8.62 1.23 7.86
C THR A 27 7.89 2.56 7.84
N VAL A 28 6.57 2.52 7.84
CA VAL A 28 5.68 3.65 8.00
C VAL A 28 4.84 3.38 9.23
N VAL A 29 4.80 4.33 10.16
CA VAL A 29 3.94 4.27 11.34
C VAL A 29 3.12 5.54 11.34
N THR A 30 1.79 5.43 11.44
CA THR A 30 0.93 6.61 11.57
C THR A 30 1.25 7.33 12.87
N PRO A 31 1.75 8.58 12.84
CA PRO A 31 1.93 9.36 14.05
C PRO A 31 0.56 9.74 14.65
N SER A 32 0.55 10.12 15.93
CA SER A 32 -0.64 10.74 16.53
C SER A 32 -0.88 12.11 15.93
N SER A 33 -1.76 12.14 14.94
CA SER A 33 -2.04 13.30 14.09
C SER A 33 -3.48 13.22 13.60
N PRO A 34 -4.21 14.35 13.55
CA PRO A 34 -5.55 14.36 12.99
C PRO A 34 -5.59 14.01 11.50
N GLN A 35 -4.43 14.00 10.82
CA GLN A 35 -4.32 13.72 9.38
C GLN A 35 -3.09 12.87 9.11
N ASN A 36 -3.31 11.63 8.70
CA ASN A 36 -2.28 10.71 8.21
C ASN A 36 -2.68 10.24 6.81
N PHE A 37 -1.83 10.44 5.80
CA PHE A 37 -2.20 10.11 4.43
C PHE A 37 -1.08 9.53 3.56
N LEU A 38 -1.51 8.62 2.69
CA LEU A 38 -0.78 8.23 1.48
C LEU A 38 -1.41 8.98 0.30
N ARG A 39 -0.68 9.94 -0.26
CA ARG A 39 -1.15 10.81 -1.34
C ARG A 39 0.01 11.15 -2.29
N PRO A 40 -0.03 10.74 -3.58
CA PRO A 40 1.13 10.81 -4.47
C PRO A 40 1.70 12.22 -4.68
N ASP A 41 0.81 13.20 -4.79
CA ASP A 41 1.16 14.59 -5.12
C ASP A 41 1.45 15.46 -3.87
N ASP A 42 1.51 14.87 -2.68
CA ASP A 42 1.56 15.61 -1.43
C ASP A 42 2.89 15.41 -0.68
N PRO A 43 3.70 16.48 -0.50
CA PRO A 43 4.97 16.40 0.25
C PRO A 43 4.81 15.95 1.71
N GLN A 44 3.61 16.08 2.27
CA GLN A 44 3.30 15.63 3.64
C GLN A 44 2.86 14.16 3.70
N SER A 45 2.85 13.46 2.57
CA SER A 45 2.52 12.04 2.55
C SER A 45 3.51 11.22 3.38
N LEU A 46 3.01 10.21 4.09
CA LEU A 46 3.82 9.39 4.99
C LEU A 46 4.84 8.47 4.29
N ALA A 47 4.75 8.33 2.97
CA ALA A 47 5.73 7.64 2.13
C ALA A 47 5.78 8.31 0.75
N PRO A 48 6.93 8.27 0.05
CA PRO A 48 6.98 8.65 -1.35
C PRO A 48 6.17 7.68 -2.21
N SER A 49 5.54 8.22 -3.25
CA SER A 49 4.98 7.44 -4.36
C SER A 49 6.00 7.29 -5.49
N HIS A 50 5.80 6.27 -6.31
CA HIS A 50 6.50 6.04 -7.57
C HIS A 50 5.48 5.87 -8.69
N HIS A 51 5.83 6.18 -9.93
CA HIS A 51 4.97 5.85 -11.07
C HIS A 51 5.36 4.50 -11.64
N SER A 52 4.37 3.66 -11.90
CA SER A 52 4.53 2.41 -12.65
C SER A 52 3.58 2.40 -13.83
N ASN A 53 4.04 1.81 -14.94
CA ASN A 53 3.17 1.54 -16.09
C ASN A 53 2.61 0.12 -15.96
N VAL A 54 1.31 0.01 -16.19
CA VAL A 54 0.60 -1.26 -16.24
C VAL A 54 0.06 -1.44 -17.65
N SER A 55 0.50 -2.50 -18.31
CA SER A 55 0.26 -2.70 -19.74
C SER A 55 -1.02 -3.48 -20.02
N SER A 56 -1.56 -4.18 -19.02
CA SER A 56 -2.74 -5.02 -19.20
C SER A 56 -3.56 -5.19 -17.92
N ALA A 57 -4.84 -5.57 -18.09
CA ALA A 57 -5.70 -5.97 -16.97
C ALA A 57 -5.10 -7.14 -16.19
N ALA A 58 -4.41 -8.07 -16.85
CA ALA A 58 -3.80 -9.23 -16.22
C ALA A 58 -2.78 -8.83 -15.15
N GLU A 59 -2.00 -7.77 -15.38
CA GLU A 59 -1.04 -7.26 -14.41
C GLU A 59 -1.75 -6.67 -13.17
N LEU A 60 -2.85 -5.93 -13.34
CA LEU A 60 -3.66 -5.48 -12.19
C LEU A 60 -4.32 -6.64 -11.44
N LEU A 61 -4.71 -7.70 -12.13
CA LEU A 61 -5.26 -8.89 -11.49
C LEU A 61 -4.21 -9.59 -10.63
N ILE A 62 -2.96 -9.70 -11.11
CA ILE A 62 -1.85 -10.22 -10.30
C ILE A 62 -1.63 -9.35 -9.05
N LEU A 63 -1.77 -8.02 -9.17
CA LEU A 63 -1.65 -7.11 -8.03
C LEU A 63 -2.82 -7.19 -7.04
N SER A 64 -4.05 -7.34 -7.52
CA SER A 64 -5.23 -7.37 -6.66
C SER A 64 -5.51 -8.73 -6.04
N GLY A 65 -5.06 -9.82 -6.68
CA GLY A 65 -5.38 -11.19 -6.27
C GLY A 65 -6.85 -11.58 -6.45
N ILE A 66 -7.64 -10.74 -7.14
CA ILE A 66 -9.07 -10.95 -7.40
C ILE A 66 -9.23 -11.66 -8.75
N PRO A 67 -10.17 -12.62 -8.90
CA PRO A 67 -10.48 -13.24 -10.19
C PRO A 67 -10.83 -12.18 -11.25
N PRO A 68 -10.63 -12.50 -12.55
CA PRO A 68 -10.81 -11.55 -13.65
C PRO A 68 -12.23 -10.97 -13.68
N VAL A 69 -12.33 -9.72 -13.26
CA VAL A 69 -13.41 -8.79 -13.59
C VAL A 69 -12.84 -7.78 -14.59
N GLU A 70 -13.66 -7.30 -15.52
CA GLU A 70 -13.26 -6.22 -16.42
C GLU A 70 -12.77 -5.04 -15.58
N ALA A 71 -11.47 -4.70 -15.71
CA ALA A 71 -10.91 -3.58 -14.99
C ALA A 71 -11.57 -2.29 -15.51
N PRO A 72 -12.04 -1.39 -14.64
CA PRO A 72 -12.76 -0.17 -15.05
C PRO A 72 -11.82 0.89 -15.66
N ILE A 73 -10.65 0.50 -16.18
CA ILE A 73 -9.63 1.40 -16.72
C ILE A 73 -9.16 0.94 -18.10
N ALA A 74 -8.76 1.91 -18.94
CA ALA A 74 -8.12 1.64 -20.23
C ALA A 74 -6.62 1.36 -20.04
N PHE A 75 -6.06 0.50 -20.89
CA PHE A 75 -4.64 0.14 -20.90
C PHE A 75 -3.94 0.65 -22.18
N PRO A 76 -2.64 1.02 -22.11
CA PRO A 76 -1.79 1.04 -20.91
C PRO A 76 -2.20 2.15 -19.94
N ALA A 77 -2.01 1.91 -18.65
CA ALA A 77 -2.32 2.87 -17.58
C ALA A 77 -1.07 3.18 -16.77
N THR A 78 -0.94 4.42 -16.32
CA THR A 78 0.02 4.78 -15.27
C THR A 78 -0.69 4.70 -13.92
N VAL A 79 -0.02 4.12 -12.94
CA VAL A 79 -0.49 4.02 -11.55
C VAL A 79 0.53 4.64 -10.62
N ASP A 80 0.03 5.22 -9.52
CA ASP A 80 0.85 5.67 -8.41
C ASP A 80 1.08 4.53 -7.44
N VAL A 81 2.32 4.29 -7.02
CA VAL A 81 2.71 3.13 -6.22
C VAL A 81 3.34 3.58 -4.91
N PHE A 82 2.78 3.14 -3.79
CA PHE A 82 3.46 3.17 -2.50
C PHE A 82 4.00 1.77 -2.18
N ALA A 83 5.33 1.62 -2.19
CA ALA A 83 6.00 0.38 -1.81
C ALA A 83 6.48 0.47 -0.36
N ILE A 84 5.87 -0.31 0.53
CA ILE A 84 6.10 -0.21 1.98
C ILE A 84 6.45 -1.59 2.54
N GLY A 85 7.56 -1.70 3.27
CA GLY A 85 7.95 -2.93 3.93
C GLY A 85 7.04 -3.26 5.12
N LYS A 86 6.89 -2.32 6.05
CA LYS A 86 5.98 -2.47 7.18
C LYS A 86 5.13 -1.22 7.34
N LEU A 87 3.82 -1.36 7.21
CA LEU A 87 2.84 -0.30 7.48
C LEU A 87 2.18 -0.58 8.83
N VAL A 88 2.29 0.35 9.77
CA VAL A 88 1.63 0.28 11.08
C VAL A 88 0.61 1.41 11.15
N ILE A 89 -0.65 1.02 11.27
CA ILE A 89 -1.74 1.95 11.61
C ILE A 89 -1.93 1.83 13.12
N ALA A 90 -1.49 2.85 13.83
CA ALA A 90 -1.38 2.89 15.27
C ALA A 90 -2.76 2.99 15.96
N ASN A 91 -2.77 2.74 17.26
CA ASN A 91 -4.00 2.67 18.06
C ASN A 91 -4.88 3.93 17.90
N GLY A 92 -6.11 3.75 17.44
CA GLY A 92 -7.08 4.83 17.22
C GLY A 92 -6.78 5.77 16.06
N GLU A 93 -5.65 5.61 15.37
CA GLU A 93 -5.23 6.47 14.27
C GLU A 93 -5.88 6.08 12.95
N ILE A 94 -6.09 7.06 12.08
CA ILE A 94 -6.72 6.85 10.76
C ILE A 94 -5.70 7.15 9.68
N LEU A 95 -5.36 6.15 8.87
CA LEU A 95 -4.62 6.35 7.62
C LEU A 95 -5.60 6.51 6.46
N LYS A 96 -5.49 7.61 5.72
CA LYS A 96 -6.28 7.86 4.51
C LYS A 96 -5.43 7.70 3.26
N ILE A 97 -5.87 6.85 2.33
CA ILE A 97 -5.30 6.77 0.98
C ILE A 97 -6.19 7.61 0.08
N SER A 98 -5.60 8.63 -0.56
CA SER A 98 -6.35 9.57 -1.37
C SER A 98 -5.54 10.05 -2.56
N SER A 99 -6.23 10.54 -3.58
CA SER A 99 -5.62 11.21 -4.72
C SER A 99 -6.37 12.50 -5.05
N SER A 100 -5.65 13.49 -5.58
CA SER A 100 -6.25 14.65 -6.27
C SER A 100 -6.59 14.35 -7.72
N ASN A 101 -6.03 13.27 -8.27
CA ASN A 101 -6.17 12.87 -9.65
C ASN A 101 -7.03 11.58 -9.74
N SER A 102 -7.41 11.19 -10.95
CA SER A 102 -8.19 9.97 -11.19
C SER A 102 -7.33 8.72 -11.41
N GLN A 103 -6.01 8.80 -11.21
CA GLN A 103 -5.11 7.67 -11.43
C GLN A 103 -5.29 6.62 -10.33
N PRO A 104 -5.22 5.32 -10.67
CA PRO A 104 -5.24 4.27 -9.66
C PRO A 104 -4.00 4.34 -8.77
N ILE A 105 -4.20 4.07 -7.48
CA ILE A 105 -3.12 3.94 -6.51
C ILE A 105 -2.94 2.46 -6.18
N VAL A 106 -1.72 1.95 -6.29
CA VAL A 106 -1.30 0.66 -5.77
C VAL A 106 -0.55 0.88 -4.46
N VAL A 107 -1.03 0.30 -3.37
CA VAL A 107 -0.30 0.25 -2.11
C VAL A 107 0.19 -1.17 -1.92
N ALA A 108 1.47 -1.41 -2.21
CA ALA A 108 2.12 -2.69 -2.03
C ALA A 108 2.77 -2.71 -0.64
N VAL A 109 2.33 -3.62 0.21
CA VAL A 109 2.77 -3.75 1.61
C VAL A 109 3.22 -5.17 1.90
N ASP A 110 4.45 -5.34 2.38
CA ASP A 110 4.90 -6.66 2.82
C ASP A 110 4.22 -7.07 4.14
N THR A 111 4.18 -6.17 5.13
CA THR A 111 3.45 -6.38 6.38
C THR A 111 2.59 -5.19 6.77
N LEU A 112 1.28 -5.39 6.88
CA LEU A 112 0.33 -4.44 7.47
C LEU A 112 0.01 -4.84 8.91
N VAL A 113 0.28 -3.94 9.84
CA VAL A 113 -0.12 -4.04 11.25
C VAL A 113 -1.26 -3.06 11.49
N LEU A 114 -2.41 -3.56 11.93
CA LEU A 114 -3.52 -2.76 12.39
C LEU A 114 -3.61 -2.88 13.92
N GLU A 115 -3.23 -1.81 14.62
CA GLU A 115 -3.43 -1.73 16.06
C GLU A 115 -4.91 -1.45 16.38
N GLN A 116 -5.28 -1.60 17.65
CA GLN A 116 -6.64 -1.45 18.13
C GLN A 116 -7.26 -0.12 17.67
N GLY A 117 -8.49 -0.13 17.15
CA GLY A 117 -9.17 1.09 16.72
C GLY A 117 -8.52 1.84 15.53
N GLY A 118 -7.36 1.39 15.05
CA GLY A 118 -6.71 1.92 13.86
C GLY A 118 -7.59 1.67 12.62
N GLN A 119 -7.61 2.62 11.69
CA GLN A 119 -8.46 2.55 10.51
C GLN A 119 -7.68 2.87 9.24
N LEU A 120 -8.05 2.18 8.15
CA LEU A 120 -7.60 2.48 6.80
C LEU A 120 -8.81 2.92 5.98
N ILE A 121 -8.77 4.14 5.47
CA ILE A 121 -9.83 4.72 4.64
C ILE A 121 -9.29 4.94 3.23
N CYS A 122 -9.99 4.43 2.22
CA CYS A 122 -9.61 4.59 0.81
C CYS A 122 -10.62 5.48 0.10
N ASP A 123 -10.24 6.72 -0.19
CA ASP A 123 -11.07 7.71 -0.89
C ASP A 123 -10.62 7.90 -2.35
N ALA A 124 -9.97 6.90 -2.92
CA ALA A 124 -9.48 6.85 -4.29
C ALA A 124 -9.64 5.43 -4.87
N ASN A 125 -9.36 5.27 -6.16
CA ASN A 125 -9.28 3.95 -6.79
C ASN A 125 -8.00 3.24 -6.31
N VAL A 126 -8.11 2.45 -5.25
CA VAL A 126 -6.96 1.83 -4.57
C VAL A 126 -6.92 0.32 -4.82
N ILE A 127 -5.75 -0.19 -5.17
CA ILE A 127 -5.38 -1.60 -5.08
C ILE A 127 -4.44 -1.74 -3.89
N LEU A 128 -4.92 -2.34 -2.81
CA LEU A 128 -4.11 -2.66 -1.64
C LEU A 128 -3.64 -4.10 -1.73
N ASN A 129 -2.34 -4.30 -1.95
CA ASN A 129 -1.71 -5.60 -1.96
C ASN A 129 -0.94 -5.79 -0.64
N VAL A 130 -1.37 -6.73 0.19
CA VAL A 130 -0.78 -7.01 1.50
C VAL A 130 -0.35 -8.46 1.55
N GLN A 131 0.92 -8.71 1.83
CA GLN A 131 1.43 -10.09 1.94
C GLN A 131 1.17 -10.70 3.31
N THR A 132 1.36 -9.91 4.37
CA THR A 132 1.08 -10.32 5.75
C THR A 132 0.22 -9.27 6.43
N TYR A 133 -0.91 -9.70 7.02
CA TYR A 133 -1.77 -8.86 7.84
C TYR A 133 -1.75 -9.34 9.29
N THR A 134 -1.52 -8.43 10.23
CA THR A 134 -1.59 -8.71 11.67
C THR A 134 -2.48 -7.69 12.36
N GLN A 135 -3.38 -8.17 13.21
CA GLN A 135 -4.21 -7.34 14.06
C GLN A 135 -3.83 -7.57 15.52
N THR A 136 -3.50 -6.51 16.24
CA THR A 136 -3.23 -6.59 17.68
C THR A 136 -4.56 -6.44 18.43
N GLN A 137 -5.04 -7.51 19.07
CA GLN A 137 -6.21 -7.47 19.94
C GLN A 137 -5.80 -7.11 21.37
N GLU A 138 -6.70 -6.47 22.12
CA GLU A 138 -6.55 -6.23 23.55
C GLU A 138 -6.49 -7.58 24.29
N ASN A 139 -5.51 -7.77 25.17
CA ASN A 139 -5.64 -8.77 26.24
C ASN A 139 -6.68 -8.22 27.22
N THR A 140 -7.96 -8.52 27.01
CA THR A 140 -8.99 -8.38 28.04
C THR A 140 -8.70 -9.40 29.14
N HIS A 141 -7.91 -9.00 30.14
CA HIS A 141 -7.95 -9.64 31.44
C HIS A 141 -9.16 -9.09 32.19
N GLU A 142 -10.25 -9.87 32.17
CA GLU A 142 -11.33 -9.80 33.17
C GLU A 142 -10.81 -10.07 34.58
#